data_AF-A0AB39J7U5-F1
#
_entry.id   AF-A0AB39J7U5-F1
#
_cell.length_a   1.000
_cell.length_b   1.000
_cell.length_c   1.000
_cell.angle_alpha   90.00
_cell.angle_beta   90.00
_cell.angle_gamma   90.00
#
_symmetry.space_group_name_H-M   'P 1'
#
loop_
_entity.id
_entity.type
_entity.pdbx_description
1 polymer ?
#
loop_
_entity_poly.entity_id
_entity_poly.type
_entity_poly.pdbx_seq_one_letter_code
_entity_poly.pdbx_strand_id
1 'polypeptide(L)'
;MAILGGCSNEQAGFVNDAVCFTLDLAAAADAVVVWTDGTPYVINGTIMVENNGIVAVAPTVALEVNGTAVPDFTVPPGESRSITLSDLNSIGILATGGTSTGSIVVSFSLNYQY
;
A
#
# COMPACT_ATOMS: atom_id res chain seq x y z
N MET A 1 15.33 6.40 -11.92
CA MET A 1 15.55 7.68 -12.61
C MET A 1 14.21 8.37 -12.72
N ALA A 2 13.96 9.41 -11.92
CA ALA A 2 12.77 10.24 -12.01
C ALA A 2 13.01 11.41 -12.98
N ILE A 3 11.99 11.79 -13.73
CA ILE A 3 12.03 12.91 -14.68
C ILE A 3 12.07 14.22 -13.88
N LEU A 4 13.16 14.97 -14.06
CA LEU A 4 13.31 16.35 -13.61
C LEU A 4 12.33 17.24 -14.39
N GLY A 5 11.61 18.07 -13.65
CA GLY A 5 10.41 18.76 -14.10
C GLY A 5 10.59 19.77 -15.22
N GLY A 6 9.44 20.08 -15.82
CA GLY A 6 9.25 21.22 -16.68
C GLY A 6 7.83 21.25 -17.23
N CYS A 7 6.99 22.14 -16.66
CA CYS A 7 6.23 23.17 -17.40
C CYS A 7 5.21 23.88 -16.48
N SER A 8 5.54 25.12 -16.07
CA SER A 8 4.69 26.27 -15.71
C SER A 8 5.09 26.97 -14.40
N ASN A 9 4.92 28.29 -14.37
CA ASN A 9 5.35 29.20 -13.30
C ASN A 9 4.39 29.21 -12.08
N GLU A 10 3.72 28.10 -11.77
CA GLU A 10 2.82 28.02 -10.60
C GLU A 10 3.11 26.74 -9.78
N GLN A 11 3.52 26.96 -8.53
CA GLN A 11 3.76 26.01 -7.43
C GLN A 11 4.68 24.80 -7.69
N ALA A 12 5.98 25.00 -7.45
CA ALA A 12 6.97 23.95 -7.21
C ALA A 12 6.76 23.25 -5.84
N GLY A 13 5.58 22.66 -5.63
CA GLY A 13 5.20 22.02 -4.35
C GLY A 13 4.80 20.56 -4.45
N PHE A 14 4.68 19.99 -5.66
CA PHE A 14 4.17 18.62 -5.83
C PHE A 14 5.30 17.59 -5.85
N VAL A 15 5.20 16.58 -4.99
CA VAL A 15 6.11 15.42 -5.00
C VAL A 15 5.31 14.17 -5.31
N ASN A 16 5.87 13.34 -6.19
CA ASN A 16 5.39 12.00 -6.49
C ASN A 16 6.43 10.98 -6.00
N ASP A 17 6.04 10.13 -5.05
CA ASP A 17 6.85 9.00 -4.60
C ASP A 17 6.25 7.70 -5.15
N ALA A 18 7.09 6.79 -5.62
CA ALA A 18 6.67 5.51 -6.16
C ALA A 18 7.58 4.40 -5.64
N VAL A 19 7.00 3.50 -4.86
CA VAL A 19 7.71 2.43 -4.17
C VAL A 19 7.08 1.08 -4.52
N CYS A 20 7.92 0.05 -4.66
CA CYS A 20 7.49 -1.33 -4.89
C CYS A 20 8.46 -2.29 -4.18
N PHE A 21 7.92 -3.19 -3.37
CA PHE A 21 8.69 -4.23 -2.69
C PHE A 21 7.81 -5.44 -2.39
N THR A 22 8.45 -6.53 -1.96
CA THR A 22 7.80 -7.78 -1.58
C THR A 22 7.95 -8.03 -0.08
N LEU A 23 6.90 -8.53 0.54
CA LEU A 23 6.85 -8.98 1.92
C LEU A 23 6.48 -10.46 1.96
N ASP A 24 7.13 -11.23 2.81
CA ASP A 24 6.71 -12.59 3.11
C ASP A 24 5.93 -12.59 4.43
N LEU A 25 4.61 -12.78 4.36
CA LEU A 25 3.70 -12.64 5.50
C LEU A 25 2.98 -13.95 5.81
N ALA A 26 3.00 -14.35 7.08
CA ALA A 26 2.10 -15.38 7.63
C ALA A 26 0.92 -14.71 8.34
N ALA A 27 -0.14 -15.47 8.61
CA ALA A 27 -1.30 -14.96 9.35
C ALA A 27 -0.88 -14.38 10.71
N ALA A 28 -1.33 -13.16 11.01
CA ALA A 28 -1.02 -12.45 12.25
C ALA A 28 -2.25 -11.67 12.75
N ALA A 29 -2.24 -11.31 14.04
CA ALA A 29 -3.28 -10.48 14.63
C ALA A 29 -3.12 -9.00 14.27
N ASP A 30 -1.88 -8.56 14.07
CA ASP A 30 -1.53 -7.16 13.84
C ASP A 30 -1.05 -6.94 12.40
N ALA A 31 -1.35 -5.77 11.84
CA ALA A 31 -0.89 -5.39 10.52
C ALA A 31 0.61 -5.03 10.53
N VAL A 32 1.29 -5.38 9.45
CA VAL A 32 2.65 -4.91 9.19
C VAL A 32 2.56 -3.54 8.54
N VAL A 33 2.95 -2.51 9.28
CA VAL A 33 3.02 -1.13 8.78
C VAL A 33 4.23 -0.99 7.86
N VAL A 34 4.00 -0.57 6.62
CA VAL A 34 5.03 -0.49 5.58
C VAL A 34 5.41 0.95 5.22
N TRP A 35 4.54 1.89 5.56
CA TRP A 35 4.77 3.30 5.32
C TRP A 35 4.01 4.12 6.37
N THR A 36 4.63 5.22 6.81
CA THR A 36 4.05 6.19 7.74
C THR A 36 4.50 7.59 7.37
N ASP A 37 3.62 8.56 7.52
CA ASP A 37 3.93 9.97 7.46
C ASP A 37 3.38 10.69 8.70
N GLY A 38 4.23 11.54 9.29
CA GLY A 38 3.90 12.35 10.47
C GLY A 38 3.75 13.83 10.15
N THR A 39 3.67 14.22 8.88
CA THR A 39 3.56 15.61 8.46
C THR A 39 2.09 16.05 8.43
N PRO A 40 1.79 17.36 8.48
CA PRO A 40 0.43 17.86 8.41
C PRO A 40 -0.10 17.95 6.96
N TYR A 41 0.65 17.48 5.96
CA TYR A 41 0.28 17.60 4.56
C TYR A 41 -0.72 16.52 4.16
N VAL A 42 -1.65 16.87 3.27
CA VAL A 42 -2.58 15.89 2.69
C VAL A 42 -1.83 15.07 1.65
N ILE A 43 -1.69 13.78 1.91
CA ILE A 43 -1.05 12.81 1.03
C ILE A 43 -2.13 11.93 0.41
N ASN A 44 -2.21 11.93 -0.92
CA ASN A 44 -3.13 11.10 -1.68
C ASN A 44 -2.34 10.06 -2.47
N GLY A 45 -2.88 8.86 -2.67
CA GLY A 45 -2.11 7.85 -3.39
C GLY A 45 -2.91 6.68 -3.89
N THR A 46 -2.31 5.96 -4.82
CA THR A 46 -2.80 4.67 -5.31
C THR A 46 -1.92 3.58 -4.72
N ILE A 47 -2.55 2.60 -4.10
CA ILE A 47 -1.89 1.44 -3.49
C ILE A 47 -2.35 0.21 -4.26
N MET A 48 -1.41 -0.62 -4.69
CA MET A 48 -1.66 -1.92 -5.30
C MET A 48 -1.04 -3.01 -4.42
N VAL A 49 -1.85 -4.02 -4.12
CA VAL A 49 -1.46 -5.20 -3.36
C VAL A 49 -1.68 -6.41 -4.26
N GLU A 50 -0.64 -7.19 -4.44
CA GLU A 50 -0.67 -8.45 -5.18
C GLU A 50 -0.25 -9.57 -4.25
N ASN A 51 -1.09 -10.58 -4.13
CA ASN A 51 -0.86 -11.72 -3.26
C ASN A 51 -0.41 -12.90 -4.12
N ASN A 52 0.91 -13.05 -4.28
CA ASN A 52 1.53 -14.15 -5.01
C ASN A 52 1.62 -15.44 -4.17
N GLY A 53 0.84 -15.53 -3.10
CA GLY A 53 0.69 -16.75 -2.31
C GLY A 53 0.00 -17.88 -3.08
N ILE A 54 0.23 -19.11 -2.62
CA ILE A 54 -0.42 -20.31 -3.17
C ILE A 54 -1.90 -20.31 -2.77
N VAL A 55 -2.80 -20.43 -3.75
CA VAL A 55 -4.25 -20.54 -3.56
C VAL A 55 -4.60 -21.60 -2.52
N ALA A 56 -5.52 -21.27 -1.61
CA ALA A 56 -6.00 -22.09 -0.49
C ALA A 56 -4.96 -22.43 0.60
N VAL A 57 -3.69 -22.00 0.48
CA VAL A 57 -2.64 -22.28 1.47
C VAL A 57 -2.16 -20.98 2.13
N ALA A 58 -1.87 -19.97 1.32
CA ALA A 58 -1.41 -18.66 1.78
C ALA A 58 -2.54 -17.82 2.40
N PRO A 59 -2.21 -16.85 3.27
CA PRO A 59 -3.20 -15.95 3.86
C PRO A 59 -3.88 -15.07 2.81
N THR A 60 -5.11 -14.67 3.09
CA THR A 60 -5.74 -13.52 2.43
C THR A 60 -5.22 -12.26 3.09
N VAL A 61 -4.86 -11.25 2.29
CA VAL A 61 -4.38 -9.98 2.84
C VAL A 61 -5.44 -8.89 2.76
N ALA A 62 -5.45 -8.00 3.74
CA ALA A 62 -6.27 -6.81 3.78
C ALA A 62 -5.36 -5.57 3.89
N LEU A 63 -5.84 -4.46 3.34
CA LEU A 63 -5.16 -3.17 3.44
C LEU A 63 -5.67 -2.43 4.67
N GLU A 64 -4.76 -1.92 5.48
CA GLU A 64 -5.05 -0.94 6.51
C GLU A 64 -4.48 0.41 6.11
N VAL A 65 -5.28 1.46 6.29
CA VAL A 65 -4.87 2.85 6.13
C VAL A 65 -5.20 3.59 7.41
N ASN A 66 -4.21 4.33 7.92
CA ASN A 66 -4.35 5.10 9.16
C ASN A 66 -4.78 4.23 10.36
N GLY A 67 -4.32 2.97 10.39
CA GLY A 67 -4.68 1.99 11.42
C GLY A 67 -6.12 1.47 11.33
N THR A 68 -6.81 1.70 10.21
CA THR A 68 -8.17 1.21 9.96
C THR A 68 -8.20 0.34 8.71
N ALA A 69 -8.84 -0.83 8.78
CA ALA A 69 -9.04 -1.68 7.61
C ALA A 69 -9.87 -0.95 6.53
N VAL A 70 -9.38 -0.99 5.29
CA VAL A 70 -10.09 -0.44 4.13
C VAL A 70 -11.25 -1.40 3.78
N PRO A 71 -12.51 -0.94 3.83
CA PRO A 71 -13.66 -1.79 3.54
C PRO A 71 -13.58 -2.42 2.14
N ASP A 72 -13.99 -3.67 2.03
CA ASP A 72 -14.03 -4.44 0.79
C ASP A 72 -12.68 -4.58 0.03
N PHE A 73 -11.57 -4.22 0.68
CA PHE A 73 -10.22 -4.40 0.16
C PHE A 73 -9.56 -5.62 0.80
N THR A 74 -9.90 -6.79 0.28
CA THR A 74 -9.21 -8.05 0.58
C THR A 74 -8.64 -8.65 -0.70
N VAL A 75 -7.42 -9.16 -0.64
CA VAL A 75 -6.71 -9.77 -1.76
C VAL A 75 -6.40 -11.24 -1.42
N PRO A 76 -7.24 -12.17 -1.89
CA PRO A 76 -6.98 -13.61 -1.79
C PRO A 76 -5.67 -14.01 -2.47
N PRO A 77 -5.07 -15.16 -2.12
CA PRO A 77 -3.90 -15.65 -2.84
C PRO A 77 -4.18 -15.88 -4.33
N GLY A 78 -3.26 -15.45 -5.18
CA GLY A 78 -3.37 -15.45 -6.64
C GLY A 78 -4.07 -14.23 -7.23
N GLU A 79 -4.55 -13.29 -6.42
CA GLU A 79 -5.21 -12.06 -6.88
C GLU A 79 -4.33 -10.82 -6.67
N SER A 80 -4.68 -9.76 -7.38
CA SER A 80 -4.18 -8.41 -7.13
C SER A 80 -5.33 -7.41 -7.14
N ARG A 81 -5.21 -6.37 -6.32
CA ARG A 81 -6.16 -5.26 -6.28
C ARG A 81 -5.42 -3.95 -6.10
N SER A 82 -6.00 -2.88 -6.61
CA SER A 82 -5.52 -1.52 -6.37
C SER A 82 -6.65 -0.61 -5.92
N ILE A 83 -6.31 0.41 -5.15
CA ILE A 83 -7.25 1.42 -4.68
C ILE A 83 -6.55 2.77 -4.60
N THR A 84 -7.27 3.84 -4.96
CA THR A 84 -6.83 5.22 -4.77
C THR A 84 -7.55 5.81 -3.58
N LEU A 85 -6.79 6.38 -2.65
CA LEU A 85 -7.28 6.93 -1.39
C LEU A 85 -6.70 8.33 -1.16
N SER A 86 -7.40 9.12 -0.35
CA SER A 86 -6.92 10.39 0.17
C SER A 86 -6.52 10.28 1.64
N ASP A 87 -5.86 11.33 2.13
CA ASP A 87 -5.57 11.53 3.56
C ASP A 87 -4.76 10.38 4.18
N LEU A 88 -3.70 9.94 3.48
CA LEU A 88 -2.83 8.85 3.90
C LEU A 88 -1.80 9.33 4.94
N ASN A 89 -1.80 8.73 6.12
CA ASN A 89 -0.78 8.87 7.16
C ASN A 89 -0.07 7.55 7.47
N SER A 90 -0.69 6.41 7.16
CA SER A 90 -0.02 5.11 7.20
C SER A 90 -0.62 4.11 6.22
N ILE A 91 0.21 3.16 5.81
CA ILE A 91 -0.19 2.00 4.99
C ILE A 91 0.28 0.75 5.75
N GLY A 92 -0.64 -0.17 6.00
CA GLY A 92 -0.38 -1.46 6.64
C GLY A 92 -0.99 -2.62 5.86
N ILE A 93 -0.37 -3.79 5.96
CA ILE A 93 -0.88 -5.03 5.37
C ILE A 93 -1.17 -6.01 6.49
N LEU A 94 -2.43 -6.45 6.57
CA LEU A 94 -2.87 -7.47 7.52
C LEU A 94 -3.08 -8.79 6.78
N ALA A 95 -2.42 -9.86 7.24
CA ALA A 95 -2.58 -11.19 6.69
C ALA A 95 -3.49 -12.03 7.61
N THR A 96 -4.56 -12.60 7.04
CA THR A 96 -5.55 -13.40 7.78
C THR A 96 -5.80 -14.76 7.11
N GLY A 97 -6.03 -15.78 7.93
CA GLY A 97 -6.25 -17.16 7.45
C GLY A 97 -5.01 -17.78 6.80
N GLY A 98 -5.17 -18.98 6.23
CA GLY A 98 -4.05 -19.73 5.65
C GLY A 98 -3.20 -20.46 6.71
N THR A 99 -2.31 -21.34 6.24
CA THR A 99 -1.42 -22.17 7.08
C THR A 99 0.05 -22.00 6.73
N SER A 100 0.37 -21.15 5.75
CA SER A 100 1.73 -20.85 5.31
C SER A 100 1.99 -19.34 5.28
N THR A 101 3.22 -18.99 4.94
CA THR A 101 3.58 -17.64 4.50
C THR A 101 3.12 -17.43 3.05
N GLY A 102 2.63 -16.24 2.73
CA GLY A 102 2.35 -15.76 1.37
C GLY A 102 3.33 -14.67 0.97
N SER A 103 3.70 -14.62 -0.31
CA SER A 103 4.56 -13.57 -0.86
C SER A 103 3.70 -12.45 -1.40
N ILE A 104 3.77 -11.28 -0.78
CA ILE A 104 2.87 -10.15 -1.02
C ILE A 104 3.67 -9.01 -1.63
N VAL A 105 3.34 -8.63 -2.85
CA VAL A 105 3.93 -7.46 -3.49
C VAL A 105 3.06 -6.26 -3.14
N VAL A 106 3.68 -5.24 -2.57
CA VAL A 106 3.03 -3.96 -2.25
C VAL A 106 3.70 -2.90 -3.08
N SER A 107 2.90 -2.15 -3.83
CA SER A 107 3.36 -0.96 -4.53
C SER A 107 2.42 0.19 -4.28
N PHE A 108 2.97 1.39 -4.19
CA PHE A 108 2.17 2.59 -4.03
C PHE A 108 2.81 3.77 -4.73
N SER A 109 1.95 4.66 -5.23
CA SER A 109 2.33 5.98 -5.71
C SER A 109 1.65 7.05 -4.85
N LEU A 110 2.43 7.88 -4.18
CA LEU A 110 1.97 8.95 -3.31
C LEU A 110 2.15 10.30 -4.00
N ASN A 111 1.18 11.19 -3.82
CA ASN A 111 1.16 12.54 -4.33
C ASN A 111 0.85 13.47 -3.16
N TYR A 112 1.72 14.45 -2.95
CA TYR A 112 1.54 15.45 -1.90
C TYR A 112 2.01 16.81 -2.36
N GLN A 113 1.36 17.85 -1.82
CA GLN A 113 1.69 19.24 -2.07
C GLN A 113 2.20 19.87 -0.78
N TYR A 114 3.41 20.42 -0.82
CA TYR A 114 4.02 21.19 0.27
C TYR A 114 3.68 22.67 0.20
#